data_AF-A0A1I0HCL5-F1
#
_entry.id   AF-A0A1I0HCL5-F1
#
_cell.length_a   1.000
_cell.length_b   1.000
_cell.length_c   1.000
_cell.angle_alpha   90.00
_cell.angle_beta   90.00
_cell.angle_gamma   90.00
#
_symmetry.space_group_name_H-M   'P 1'
#
loop_
_entity.id
_entity.type
_entity.pdbx_description
1 polymer ?
#
loop_
_entity_poly.entity_id
_entity_poly.type
_entity_poly.pdbx_seq_one_letter_code
_entity_poly.pdbx_strand_id
1 'polypeptide(L)'
;MKKIISILLILVLSVGLLVGCGGSGPDLTEVTEKYNQAADVFNEAAMLVESNGWLDDAEFLEIHNGLADEIEKIKTLIEDPEQAKNIDADAMSADLDGLIQDLEAYKEAVSVSLSDSSPDLTEVIEKYNQAADIFNEAAKLVEANGWLDDAEFLEIHNGIADEIEIIKTLIEDPEQAKYIDVDALSADLDELIQDLEAYKEAVSVPLE
;
A
#
# COMPACT_ATOMS: atom_id res chain seq x y z
N MET A 1 -6.04 -3.78 -0.28
CA MET A 1 -5.95 -2.70 0.73
C MET A 1 -7.15 -2.60 1.68
N LYS A 2 -8.42 -2.50 1.23
CA LYS A 2 -9.59 -2.32 2.15
C LYS A 2 -9.75 -3.35 3.28
N LYS A 3 -9.31 -4.61 3.07
CA LYS A 3 -9.40 -5.66 4.10
C LYS A 3 -8.37 -5.50 5.23
N ILE A 4 -7.23 -4.88 4.96
CA ILE A 4 -6.11 -4.75 5.90
C ILE A 4 -6.31 -3.52 6.79
N ILE A 5 -6.81 -2.41 6.22
CA ILE A 5 -7.26 -1.23 6.97
C ILE A 5 -8.38 -1.57 7.97
N SER A 6 -9.22 -2.57 7.68
CA SER A 6 -10.24 -3.04 8.63
C SER A 6 -9.68 -3.77 9.86
N ILE A 7 -8.48 -4.36 9.78
CA ILE A 7 -7.83 -5.04 10.92
C ILE A 7 -7.36 -4.01 11.96
N LEU A 8 -6.89 -2.85 11.51
CA LEU A 8 -6.39 -1.74 12.33
C LEU A 8 -7.44 -1.13 13.28
N LEU A 9 -8.74 -1.31 12.97
CA LEU A 9 -9.83 -0.57 13.62
C LEU A 9 -10.48 -1.29 14.81
N ILE A 10 -10.06 -2.52 15.16
CA ILE A 10 -10.79 -3.37 16.12
C ILE A 10 -10.02 -3.66 17.42
N LEU A 11 -8.70 -3.52 17.47
CA LEU A 11 -7.91 -3.90 18.64
C LEU A 11 -7.87 -2.82 19.74
N VAL A 12 -9.02 -2.57 20.36
CA VAL A 12 -9.07 -1.99 21.71
C VAL A 12 -9.24 -3.16 22.68
N LEU A 13 -8.12 -3.71 23.17
CA LEU A 13 -8.12 -4.64 24.30
C LEU A 13 -8.76 -3.92 25.49
N SER A 14 -10.02 -4.25 25.78
CA SER A 14 -10.73 -3.72 26.92
C SER A 14 -10.24 -4.46 28.16
N VAL A 15 -9.11 -4.02 28.71
CA VAL A 15 -8.57 -4.51 29.98
C VAL A 15 -9.59 -4.21 31.09
N GLY A 16 -10.49 -5.16 31.30
CA GLY A 16 -11.48 -5.16 32.36
C GLY A 16 -10.76 -5.38 33.69
N LEU A 17 -10.32 -4.30 34.33
CA LEU A 17 -9.78 -4.36 35.69
C LEU A 17 -10.92 -4.67 36.68
N LEU A 18 -11.26 -5.96 36.87
CA LEU A 18 -12.20 -6.39 37.90
C LEU A 18 -11.46 -6.92 39.14
N VAL A 19 -11.60 -6.17 40.22
CA VAL A 19 -11.02 -6.43 41.53
C VAL A 19 -11.64 -7.69 42.14
N GLY A 20 -10.93 -8.81 42.07
CA GLY A 20 -11.24 -10.07 42.76
C GLY A 20 -10.49 -10.19 44.09
N CYS A 21 -11.22 -10.17 45.20
CA CYS A 21 -10.68 -10.23 46.56
C CYS A 21 -10.42 -11.70 46.97
N GLY A 22 -9.15 -12.10 47.18
CA GLY A 22 -8.80 -13.25 48.02
C GLY A 22 -7.78 -14.25 47.46
N GLY A 23 -6.52 -14.11 47.88
CA GLY A 23 -5.55 -15.20 48.11
C GLY A 23 -5.13 -16.06 46.90
N SER A 24 -3.93 -15.76 46.37
CA SER A 24 -3.30 -16.29 45.15
C SER A 24 -3.72 -15.48 43.91
N GLY A 25 -2.75 -15.02 43.10
CA GLY A 25 -3.04 -14.26 41.88
C GLY A 25 -3.89 -15.06 40.88
N PRO A 26 -4.40 -14.41 39.83
CA PRO A 26 -5.16 -15.10 38.78
C PRO A 26 -4.31 -16.21 38.15
N ASP A 27 -4.96 -17.30 37.74
CA ASP A 27 -4.32 -18.33 36.92
C ASP A 27 -4.19 -17.80 35.48
N LEU A 28 -2.97 -17.49 35.07
CA LEU A 28 -2.66 -16.93 33.75
C LEU A 28 -2.15 -18.00 32.77
N THR A 29 -2.31 -19.29 33.08
CA THR A 29 -1.80 -20.38 32.23
C THR A 29 -2.37 -20.27 30.81
N GLU A 30 -3.71 -20.19 30.68
CA GLU A 30 -4.37 -20.08 29.37
C GLU A 30 -4.02 -18.76 28.65
N VAL A 31 -3.97 -17.64 29.38
CA VAL A 31 -3.56 -16.34 28.84
C VAL A 31 -2.13 -16.41 28.26
N THR A 32 -1.21 -17.08 28.96
CA THR A 32 0.17 -17.25 28.53
C THR A 32 0.27 -18.14 27.29
N GLU A 33 -0.51 -19.23 27.24
CA GLU A 33 -0.57 -20.12 26.07
C GLU A 33 -1.06 -19.37 24.82
N LYS A 34 -2.14 -18.59 24.95
CA LYS A 34 -2.68 -17.80 23.84
C LYS A 34 -1.78 -16.65 23.43
N TYR A 35 -1.13 -15.98 24.38
CA TYR A 35 -0.11 -14.98 24.07
C TYR A 35 1.02 -15.59 23.22
N ASN A 36 1.53 -16.78 23.59
CA ASN A 36 2.57 -17.45 22.81
C ASN A 36 2.07 -17.80 21.41
N GLN A 37 0.83 -18.28 21.28
CA GLN A 37 0.23 -18.54 19.97
C GLN A 37 0.14 -17.26 19.12
N ALA A 38 -0.31 -16.14 19.69
CA ALA A 38 -0.38 -14.86 18.99
C ALA A 38 1.02 -14.41 18.55
N ALA A 39 2.02 -14.50 19.43
CA ALA A 39 3.40 -14.16 19.12
C ALA A 39 3.97 -15.04 18.00
N ASP A 40 3.68 -16.34 18.00
CA ASP A 40 4.11 -17.27 16.95
C ASP A 40 3.48 -16.91 15.59
N VAL A 41 2.17 -16.64 15.53
CA VAL A 41 1.49 -16.21 14.29
C VAL A 41 2.04 -14.87 13.80
N PHE A 42 2.29 -13.91 14.70
CA PHE A 42 2.91 -12.64 14.34
C PHE A 42 4.33 -12.83 13.77
N ASN A 43 5.14 -13.69 14.38
CA ASN A 43 6.49 -13.99 13.89
C ASN A 43 6.47 -14.68 12.51
N GLU A 44 5.51 -15.59 12.27
CA GLU A 44 5.27 -16.16 10.94
C GLU A 44 4.90 -15.08 9.92
N ALA A 45 4.00 -14.16 10.28
CA ALA A 45 3.63 -13.04 9.43
C ALA A 45 4.82 -12.10 9.19
N ALA A 46 5.64 -11.82 10.20
CA ALA A 46 6.82 -10.96 10.07
C ALA A 46 7.83 -11.51 9.04
N MET A 47 8.06 -12.83 9.05
CA MET A 47 8.89 -13.47 8.03
C MET A 47 8.31 -13.30 6.63
N LEU A 48 6.99 -13.42 6.47
CA LEU A 48 6.32 -13.19 5.19
C LEU A 48 6.40 -11.73 4.75
N VAL A 49 6.18 -10.78 5.66
CA VAL A 49 6.25 -9.33 5.38
C VAL A 49 7.65 -8.97 4.87
N GLU A 50 8.69 -9.48 5.52
CA GLU A 50 10.08 -9.29 5.07
C GLU A 50 10.33 -9.97 3.71
N SER A 51 9.93 -11.24 3.54
CA SER A 51 10.20 -11.97 2.30
C SER A 51 9.43 -11.44 1.08
N ASN A 52 8.26 -10.86 1.31
CA ASN A 52 7.35 -10.40 0.28
C ASN A 52 7.44 -8.90 0.01
N GLY A 53 8.36 -8.18 0.65
CA GLY A 53 8.65 -6.75 0.38
C GLY A 53 7.62 -5.78 0.98
N TRP A 54 6.77 -6.22 1.90
CA TRP A 54 5.73 -5.36 2.49
C TRP A 54 6.29 -4.27 3.40
N LEU A 55 7.55 -4.39 3.87
CA LEU A 55 8.20 -3.35 4.70
C LEU A 55 8.60 -2.09 3.91
N ASP A 56 8.62 -2.14 2.58
CA ASP A 56 8.94 -0.99 1.73
C ASP A 56 7.77 0.00 1.63
N ASP A 57 6.55 -0.46 1.93
CA ASP A 57 5.36 0.37 2.01
C ASP A 57 5.22 0.96 3.43
N ALA A 58 5.14 2.30 3.51
CA ALA A 58 5.12 3.01 4.79
C ALA A 58 3.85 2.76 5.62
N GLU A 59 2.69 2.57 4.97
CA GLU A 59 1.43 2.28 5.65
C GLU A 59 1.48 0.85 6.24
N PHE A 60 2.02 -0.10 5.49
CA PHE A 60 2.23 -1.46 5.98
C PHE A 60 3.26 -1.56 7.09
N LEU A 61 4.35 -0.80 7.00
CA LEU A 61 5.34 -0.72 8.06
C LEU A 61 4.71 -0.18 9.36
N GLU A 62 3.86 0.83 9.28
CA GLU A 62 3.12 1.35 10.43
C GLU A 62 2.20 0.29 11.03
N ILE A 63 1.45 -0.43 10.20
CA ILE A 63 0.58 -1.54 10.64
C ILE A 63 1.39 -2.63 11.34
N HIS A 64 2.49 -3.06 10.72
CA HIS A 64 3.35 -4.12 11.25
C HIS A 64 3.93 -3.74 12.62
N ASN A 65 4.44 -2.51 12.75
CA ASN A 65 4.97 -1.99 14.00
C ASN A 65 3.88 -1.84 15.07
N GLY A 66 2.67 -1.41 14.69
CA GLY A 66 1.54 -1.33 15.61
C GLY A 66 1.18 -2.70 16.21
N LEU A 67 1.17 -3.76 15.39
CA LEU A 67 0.96 -5.13 15.87
C LEU A 67 2.09 -5.61 16.79
N ALA A 68 3.35 -5.30 16.45
CA ALA A 68 4.50 -5.61 17.30
C ALA A 68 4.40 -4.94 18.69
N ASP A 69 4.02 -3.66 18.70
CA ASP A 69 3.83 -2.89 19.92
C ASP A 69 2.72 -3.48 20.81
N GLU A 70 1.60 -3.93 20.23
CA GLU A 70 0.53 -4.58 21.00
C GLU A 70 0.96 -5.92 21.60
N ILE A 71 1.68 -6.75 20.84
CA ILE A 71 2.24 -8.01 21.35
C ILE A 71 3.19 -7.73 22.54
N GLU A 72 4.04 -6.70 22.46
CA GLU A 72 4.96 -6.34 23.55
C GLU A 72 4.22 -5.75 24.77
N LYS A 73 3.14 -4.98 24.57
CA LYS A 73 2.28 -4.50 25.66
C LYS A 73 1.64 -5.67 26.42
N ILE A 74 1.10 -6.65 25.69
CA ILE A 74 0.50 -7.84 26.29
C ILE A 74 1.54 -8.63 27.09
N LYS A 75 2.73 -8.84 26.52
CA LYS A 75 3.85 -9.48 27.20
C LYS A 75 4.16 -8.81 28.54
N THR A 76 4.29 -7.48 28.51
CA THR A 76 4.59 -6.69 29.71
C THR A 76 3.50 -6.85 30.78
N LEU A 77 2.23 -6.87 30.40
CA LEU A 77 1.11 -7.07 31.32
C LEU A 77 1.16 -8.43 32.03
N ILE A 78 1.49 -9.49 31.30
CA ILE A 78 1.54 -10.87 31.82
C ILE A 78 2.81 -11.12 32.64
N GLU A 79 3.95 -10.58 32.22
CA GLU A 79 5.25 -10.79 32.89
C GLU A 79 5.45 -9.91 34.13
N ASP A 80 4.84 -8.72 34.19
CA ASP A 80 4.91 -7.85 35.38
C ASP A 80 3.97 -8.37 36.49
N PRO A 81 4.52 -8.86 37.62
CA PRO A 81 3.70 -9.43 38.69
C PRO A 81 2.72 -8.43 39.33
N GLU A 82 2.98 -7.12 39.28
CA GLU A 82 2.05 -6.12 39.82
C GLU A 82 0.88 -5.84 38.86
N GLN A 83 1.12 -5.89 37.55
CA GLN A 83 0.08 -5.72 36.54
C GLN A 83 -0.76 -6.99 36.42
N ALA A 84 -0.12 -8.16 36.39
CA ALA A 84 -0.72 -9.48 36.30
C ALA A 84 -1.77 -9.75 37.39
N LYS A 85 -1.60 -9.18 38.60
CA LYS A 85 -2.58 -9.32 39.71
C LYS A 85 -3.98 -8.81 39.38
N ASN A 86 -4.10 -7.87 38.45
CA ASN A 86 -5.35 -7.21 38.12
C ASN A 86 -5.92 -7.66 36.76
N ILE A 87 -5.29 -8.66 36.13
CA ILE A 87 -5.79 -9.22 34.87
C ILE A 87 -7.03 -10.05 35.17
N ASP A 88 -8.13 -9.72 34.48
CA ASP A 88 -9.25 -10.63 34.29
C ASP A 88 -8.83 -11.67 33.24
N ALA A 89 -8.46 -12.86 33.72
CA ALA A 89 -7.89 -13.92 32.88
C ALA A 89 -8.87 -14.40 31.79
N ASP A 90 -10.17 -14.44 32.08
CA ASP A 90 -11.19 -14.88 31.13
C ASP A 90 -11.37 -13.82 30.04
N ALA A 91 -11.45 -12.54 30.42
CA ALA A 91 -11.56 -11.44 29.47
C ALA A 91 -10.30 -11.34 28.58
N MET A 92 -9.11 -11.41 29.18
CA MET A 92 -7.85 -11.38 28.45
C MET A 92 -7.70 -12.57 27.50
N SER A 93 -8.14 -13.75 27.92
CA SER A 93 -8.15 -14.96 27.08
C SER A 93 -9.05 -14.78 25.84
N ALA A 94 -10.23 -14.16 26.01
CA ALA A 94 -11.14 -13.86 24.90
C ALA A 94 -10.59 -12.78 23.95
N ASP A 95 -9.96 -11.74 24.50
CA ASP A 95 -9.32 -10.70 23.69
C ASP A 95 -8.15 -11.28 22.87
N LEU A 96 -7.37 -12.20 23.45
CA LEU A 96 -6.31 -12.91 22.75
C LEU A 96 -6.85 -13.84 21.65
N ASP A 97 -8.00 -14.49 21.82
CA ASP A 97 -8.65 -15.24 20.73
C ASP A 97 -9.00 -14.34 19.55
N GLY A 98 -9.44 -13.11 19.82
CA GLY A 98 -9.68 -12.09 18.79
C GLY A 98 -8.39 -11.70 18.08
N LEU A 99 -7.34 -11.37 18.86
CA LEU A 99 -6.03 -11.01 18.31
C LEU A 99 -5.43 -12.12 17.43
N ILE A 100 -5.53 -13.39 17.85
CA ILE A 100 -5.05 -14.52 17.06
C ILE A 100 -5.77 -14.59 15.71
N GLN A 101 -7.09 -14.38 15.68
CA GLN A 101 -7.86 -14.36 14.42
C GLN A 101 -7.43 -13.21 13.51
N ASP A 102 -7.21 -12.03 14.08
CA ASP A 102 -6.75 -10.86 13.34
C ASP A 102 -5.34 -11.07 12.78
N LEU A 103 -4.44 -11.68 13.56
CA LEU A 103 -3.08 -12.02 13.12
C LEU A 103 -3.06 -13.10 12.05
N GLU A 104 -3.94 -14.10 12.11
CA GLU A 104 -4.09 -15.10 11.03
C GLU A 104 -4.59 -14.44 9.74
N ALA A 105 -5.56 -13.51 9.83
CA ALA A 105 -6.04 -12.76 8.68
C ALA A 105 -4.94 -11.84 8.10
N TYR A 106 -4.15 -11.20 8.96
CA TYR A 106 -2.98 -10.43 8.57
C TYR A 106 -1.95 -11.32 7.86
N LYS A 107 -1.60 -12.47 8.44
CA LYS A 107 -0.67 -13.46 7.87
C LYS A 107 -1.10 -13.91 6.48
N GLU A 108 -2.37 -14.26 6.31
CA GLU A 108 -2.94 -14.62 5.01
C GLU A 108 -2.80 -13.47 4.00
N ALA A 109 -3.09 -12.23 4.42
CA ALA A 109 -3.01 -11.06 3.55
C ALA A 109 -1.58 -10.77 3.07
N VAL A 110 -0.58 -10.95 3.96
CA VAL A 110 0.83 -10.71 3.64
C VAL A 110 1.51 -11.94 3.01
N SER A 111 0.83 -13.08 2.91
CA SER A 111 1.37 -14.32 2.32
C SER A 111 1.62 -14.23 0.81
N VAL A 112 0.92 -13.32 0.13
CA VAL A 112 1.13 -13.01 -1.29
C VAL A 112 2.30 -12.04 -1.42
N SER A 113 3.22 -12.30 -2.36
CA SER A 113 4.31 -11.38 -2.65
C SER A 113 3.78 -10.05 -3.17
N LEU A 114 4.34 -8.93 -2.73
CA LEU A 114 4.08 -7.63 -3.34
C LEU A 114 4.47 -7.66 -4.84
N SER A 115 5.48 -8.45 -5.21
CA SER A 115 5.87 -8.64 -6.61
C SER A 115 4.82 -9.40 -7.45
N ASP A 116 4.09 -10.34 -6.82
CA ASP A 116 3.08 -11.16 -7.48
C ASP A 116 1.73 -10.45 -7.58
N SER A 117 1.62 -9.29 -6.94
CA SER A 117 0.48 -8.37 -7.04
C SER A 117 0.77 -7.20 -8.00
N SER A 118 1.58 -7.46 -9.05
CA SER A 118 1.78 -6.52 -10.15
C SER A 118 0.43 -5.99 -10.62
N PRO A 119 0.24 -4.65 -10.64
CA PRO A 119 -1.05 -4.08 -10.99
C PRO A 119 -1.48 -4.48 -12.39
N ASP A 120 -2.79 -4.60 -12.61
CA ASP A 120 -3.33 -4.74 -13.95
C ASP A 120 -3.18 -3.40 -14.69
N LEU A 121 -2.16 -3.30 -15.53
CA LEU A 121 -1.86 -2.10 -16.31
C LEU A 121 -2.63 -2.02 -17.63
N THR A 122 -3.60 -2.91 -17.90
CA THR A 122 -4.30 -2.95 -19.19
C THR A 122 -4.88 -1.59 -19.59
N GLU A 123 -5.61 -0.93 -18.69
CA GLU A 123 -6.21 0.38 -18.95
C GLU A 123 -5.16 1.48 -19.13
N VAL A 124 -4.11 1.49 -18.30
CA VAL A 124 -3.00 2.43 -18.39
C VAL A 124 -2.28 2.29 -19.74
N ILE A 125 -2.03 1.06 -20.18
CA ILE A 125 -1.40 0.77 -21.47
C ILE A 125 -2.28 1.25 -22.64
N GLU A 126 -3.60 1.04 -22.57
CA GLU A 126 -4.53 1.53 -23.59
C GLU A 126 -4.49 3.06 -23.70
N LYS A 127 -4.55 3.78 -22.57
CA LYS A 127 -4.49 5.25 -22.54
C LYS A 127 -3.13 5.79 -22.96
N TYR A 128 -2.04 5.16 -22.51
CA TYR A 128 -0.69 5.50 -22.97
C TYR A 128 -0.58 5.39 -24.50
N ASN A 129 -1.07 4.29 -25.09
CA ASN A 129 -1.05 4.12 -26.54
C ASN A 129 -1.87 5.21 -27.25
N GLN A 130 -3.03 5.57 -26.71
CA GLN A 130 -3.84 6.67 -27.24
C GLN A 130 -3.10 8.01 -27.19
N ALA A 131 -2.48 8.35 -26.04
CA ALA A 131 -1.67 9.56 -25.90
C ALA A 131 -0.50 9.58 -26.89
N ALA A 132 0.24 8.48 -26.98
CA ALA A 132 1.37 8.34 -27.91
C ALA A 132 0.93 8.50 -29.37
N ASP A 133 -0.22 7.93 -29.76
CA ASP A 133 -0.76 8.08 -31.11
C ASP A 133 -1.14 9.54 -31.41
N ILE A 134 -1.82 10.23 -30.49
CA ILE A 134 -2.18 11.65 -30.67
C ILE A 134 -0.92 12.51 -30.80
N PHE A 135 0.09 12.29 -29.94
CA PHE A 135 1.35 13.02 -30.01
C PHE A 135 2.10 12.76 -31.33
N ASN A 136 2.15 11.52 -31.79
CA ASN A 136 2.77 11.17 -33.07
C ASN A 136 2.06 11.82 -34.26
N GLU A 137 0.74 11.98 -34.20
CA GLU A 137 -0.01 12.74 -35.20
C GLU A 137 0.28 14.25 -35.12
N ALA A 138 0.33 14.80 -33.91
CA ALA A 138 0.67 16.20 -33.68
C ALA A 138 2.11 16.53 -34.14
N ALA A 139 3.08 15.65 -33.88
CA ALA A 139 4.47 15.81 -34.32
C ALA A 139 4.60 15.95 -35.85
N LYS A 140 3.81 15.18 -36.62
CA LYS A 140 3.76 15.31 -38.08
C LYS A 140 3.19 16.67 -38.52
N LEU A 141 2.18 17.18 -37.82
CA LEU A 141 1.60 18.49 -38.09
C LEU A 141 2.60 19.60 -37.76
N VAL A 142 3.23 19.53 -36.60
CA VAL A 142 4.30 20.43 -36.14
C VAL A 142 5.40 20.57 -37.17
N GLU A 143 5.91 19.44 -37.69
CA GLU A 143 6.92 19.44 -38.75
C GLU A 143 6.39 20.05 -40.05
N ALA A 144 5.18 19.65 -40.49
CA ALA A 144 4.59 20.13 -41.73
C ALA A 144 4.26 21.64 -41.73
N ASN A 145 3.96 22.18 -40.55
CA ASN A 145 3.49 23.55 -40.36
C ASN A 145 4.58 24.51 -39.85
N GLY A 146 5.83 24.05 -39.75
CA GLY A 146 7.00 24.89 -39.45
C GLY A 146 7.15 25.29 -37.97
N TRP A 147 6.43 24.64 -37.06
CA TRP A 147 6.45 24.99 -35.63
C TRP A 147 7.80 24.71 -34.95
N LEU A 148 8.59 23.78 -35.50
CA LEU A 148 9.92 23.43 -34.95
C LEU A 148 10.97 24.55 -35.11
N ASP A 149 10.70 25.55 -35.95
CA ASP A 149 11.60 26.70 -36.11
C ASP A 149 11.49 27.69 -34.92
N ASP A 150 10.41 27.61 -34.15
CA ASP A 150 10.25 28.35 -32.90
C ASP A 150 10.90 27.57 -31.74
N ALA A 151 11.90 28.16 -31.10
CA ALA A 151 12.69 27.51 -30.07
C ALA A 151 11.92 27.27 -28.75
N GLU A 152 10.98 28.16 -28.41
CA GLU A 152 10.15 28.02 -27.21
C GLU A 152 9.14 26.90 -27.42
N PHE A 153 8.54 26.84 -28.61
CA PHE A 153 7.66 25.74 -28.99
C PHE A 153 8.40 24.40 -29.04
N LEU A 154 9.62 24.36 -29.60
CA LEU A 154 10.43 23.15 -29.66
C LEU A 154 10.73 22.59 -28.25
N GLU A 155 10.96 23.47 -27.28
CA GLU A 155 11.15 23.06 -25.88
C GLU A 155 9.89 22.40 -25.31
N ILE A 156 8.70 22.98 -25.55
CA ILE A 156 7.41 22.40 -25.17
C ILE A 156 7.22 21.03 -25.84
N HIS A 157 7.44 20.94 -27.15
CA HIS A 157 7.28 19.69 -27.90
C HIS A 157 8.18 18.56 -27.37
N ASN A 158 9.44 18.88 -27.06
CA ASN A 158 10.38 17.92 -26.49
C ASN A 158 9.99 17.53 -25.05
N GLY A 159 9.48 18.48 -24.25
CA GLY A 159 8.99 18.18 -22.90
C GLY A 159 7.85 17.15 -22.90
N ILE A 160 6.91 17.28 -23.84
CA ILE A 160 5.83 16.29 -24.02
C ILE A 160 6.40 14.94 -24.47
N ALA A 161 7.39 14.93 -25.38
CA ALA A 161 8.05 13.70 -25.81
C ALA A 161 8.74 12.97 -24.65
N ASP A 162 9.44 13.73 -23.79
CA ASP A 162 10.11 13.20 -22.61
C ASP A 162 9.11 12.61 -21.61
N GLU A 163 7.97 13.28 -21.38
CA GLU A 163 6.90 12.78 -20.51
C GLU A 163 6.33 11.44 -21.01
N ILE A 164 6.04 11.33 -22.31
CA ILE A 164 5.58 10.08 -22.92
C ILE A 164 6.61 8.95 -22.72
N GLU A 165 7.90 9.21 -22.91
CA GLU A 165 8.96 8.21 -22.72
C GLU A 165 9.15 7.82 -21.24
N ILE A 166 8.97 8.76 -20.31
CA ILE A 166 8.96 8.46 -18.87
C ILE A 166 7.82 7.50 -18.53
N ILE A 167 6.59 7.79 -18.97
CA ILE A 167 5.43 6.93 -18.73
C ILE A 167 5.67 5.54 -19.32
N LYS A 168 6.17 5.47 -20.56
CA LYS A 168 6.54 4.20 -21.20
C LYS A 168 7.53 3.38 -20.36
N THR A 169 8.59 4.03 -19.87
CA THR A 169 9.59 3.36 -19.04
C THR A 169 8.97 2.82 -17.75
N LEU A 170 8.07 3.57 -17.11
CA LEU A 170 7.36 3.15 -15.90
C LEU A 170 6.50 1.91 -16.15
N ILE A 171 5.75 1.85 -17.25
CA ILE A 171 4.84 0.74 -17.54
C ILE A 171 5.53 -0.48 -18.15
N GLU A 172 6.68 -0.32 -18.82
CA GLU A 172 7.46 -1.42 -19.42
C GLU A 172 8.44 -2.07 -18.45
N ASP A 173 8.93 -1.34 -17.43
CA ASP A 173 9.84 -1.89 -16.40
C ASP A 173 9.04 -2.60 -15.31
N PRO A 174 9.10 -3.95 -15.21
CA PRO A 174 8.34 -4.70 -14.22
C PRO A 174 8.70 -4.33 -12.78
N GLU A 175 9.90 -3.82 -12.51
CA GLU A 175 10.28 -3.40 -11.16
C GLU A 175 9.65 -2.05 -10.78
N GLN A 176 9.44 -1.15 -11.75
CA GLN A 176 8.74 0.11 -11.52
C GLN A 176 7.23 -0.08 -11.51
N ALA A 177 6.73 -0.93 -12.42
CA ALA A 177 5.31 -1.22 -12.60
C ALA A 177 4.61 -1.66 -11.31
N LYS A 178 5.31 -2.37 -10.42
CA LYS A 178 4.78 -2.84 -9.12
C LYS A 178 4.28 -1.72 -8.22
N TYR A 179 4.84 -0.52 -8.36
CA TYR A 179 4.56 0.62 -7.49
C TYR A 179 3.62 1.64 -8.15
N ILE A 180 3.10 1.35 -9.35
CA ILE A 180 2.18 2.24 -10.04
C ILE A 180 0.83 2.25 -9.32
N ASP A 181 0.41 3.43 -8.89
CA ASP A 181 -1.00 3.70 -8.58
C ASP A 181 -1.76 3.80 -9.91
N VAL A 182 -2.46 2.71 -10.25
CA VAL A 182 -3.19 2.57 -11.53
C VAL A 182 -4.27 3.64 -11.68
N ASP A 183 -5.00 3.95 -10.61
CA ASP A 183 -6.11 4.90 -10.66
C ASP A 183 -5.56 6.32 -10.88
N ALA A 184 -4.47 6.67 -10.18
CA ALA A 184 -3.83 7.97 -10.34
C ALA A 184 -3.22 8.15 -11.74
N LEU A 185 -2.40 7.20 -12.21
CA LEU A 185 -1.76 7.31 -13.53
C LEU A 185 -2.79 7.26 -14.66
N SER A 186 -3.88 6.50 -14.51
CA SER A 186 -4.99 6.49 -15.47
C SER A 186 -5.67 7.85 -15.58
N ALA A 187 -5.88 8.55 -14.45
CA ALA A 187 -6.45 9.90 -14.43
C ALA A 187 -5.49 10.94 -15.04
N ASP A 188 -4.20 10.87 -14.72
CA ASP A 188 -3.18 11.75 -15.29
C ASP A 188 -3.09 11.56 -16.81
N LEU A 189 -3.20 10.31 -17.30
CA LEU A 189 -3.25 10.02 -18.74
C LEU A 189 -4.51 10.56 -19.41
N ASP A 190 -5.67 10.60 -18.73
CA ASP A 190 -6.88 11.23 -19.27
C ASP A 190 -6.70 12.75 -19.44
N GLU A 191 -5.99 13.40 -18.53
CA GLU A 191 -5.64 14.82 -18.65
C GLU A 191 -4.64 15.05 -19.78
N LEU A 192 -3.57 14.24 -19.83
CA LEU A 192 -2.57 14.30 -20.92
C LEU A 192 -3.20 14.09 -22.29
N ILE A 193 -4.14 13.16 -22.45
CA ILE A 193 -4.87 12.95 -23.71
C ILE A 193 -5.61 14.22 -24.14
N GLN A 194 -6.31 14.88 -23.21
CA GLN A 194 -7.05 16.11 -23.51
C GLN A 194 -6.10 17.25 -23.92
N ASP A 195 -4.99 17.40 -23.21
CA ASP A 195 -3.97 18.40 -23.52
C ASP A 195 -3.30 18.13 -24.87
N LEU A 196 -3.03 16.86 -25.18
CA LEU A 196 -2.50 16.44 -26.49
C LEU A 196 -3.48 16.69 -27.63
N GLU A 197 -4.78 16.50 -27.42
CA GLU A 197 -5.81 16.85 -28.41
C GLU A 197 -5.84 18.36 -28.67
N ALA A 198 -5.80 19.17 -27.61
CA ALA A 198 -5.75 20.63 -27.74
C ALA A 198 -4.46 21.10 -28.41
N TYR A 199 -3.32 20.52 -28.04
CA TYR A 199 -2.02 20.74 -28.66
C TYR A 199 -2.05 20.41 -30.15
N LYS A 200 -2.57 19.23 -30.51
CA LYS A 200 -2.73 18.78 -31.91
C LYS A 200 -3.60 19.75 -32.71
N GLU A 201 -4.70 20.23 -32.15
CA GLU A 201 -5.56 21.22 -32.81
C GLU A 201 -4.82 22.54 -33.04
N ALA A 202 -4.07 23.02 -32.04
CA ALA A 202 -3.30 24.26 -32.15
C ALA A 202 -2.24 24.20 -33.27
N VAL A 203 -1.51 23.08 -33.36
CA VAL A 203 -0.44 22.89 -34.35
C VAL A 203 -0.96 22.52 -35.73
N SER A 204 -2.27 22.27 -35.89
CA SER A 204 -2.90 21.93 -37.17
C SER A 204 -2.87 23.09 -38.18
N VAL A 205 -2.67 24.31 -37.70
CA VAL A 205 -2.55 25.53 -38.50
C VAL A 205 -1.06 25.88 -38.71
N PRO A 206 -0.64 26.34 -39.90
CA PRO A 206 0.72 26.86 -40.13
C PRO A 206 1.11 27.98 -39.16
N LEU A 207 2.37 27.99 -38.72
CA LEU A 207 2.94 29.11 -37.96
C LEU A 207 3.08 30.34 -38.90
N GLU A 208 2.55 31.50 -38.48
CA GLU A 208 2.55 32.77 -39.27
C GLU A 208 3.90 33.51 -39.28
#